data_AF-A0A2I0HT95-F1
#
_entry.id   AF-A0A2I0HT95-F1
#
_cell.length_a   1.000
_cell.length_b   1.000
_cell.length_c   1.000
_cell.angle_alpha   90.00
_cell.angle_beta   90.00
_cell.angle_gamma   90.00
#
_symmetry.space_group_name_H-M   'P 1'
#
loop_
_entity.id
_entity.type
_entity.pdbx_description
1 polymer ?
#
loop_
_entity_poly.entity_id
_entity_poly.type
_entity_poly.pdbx_seq_one_letter_code
_entity_poly.pdbx_strand_id
1 'polypeptide(L)'
;MAPDSSPKRVYQVWKGSNKFVFGGRLIFGPDAASLFLSALLIMGPAIAFCIKAYLKIDGHPHFLPVLIVSSILTFLDLVFLLVTSCRDPGIVPRNSRPPESDEAFVMTTPSMEWVNGRTPHMKLPRTKDVIVNGHAVKVKYCDTCLLFRPPRASHCSICNNCVQRFDHHCPWVGQCIGIVSNRLICFFMEASW
;
A
#
# COMPACT_ATOMS: atom_id res chain seq x y z
N MET A 1 -34.25 14.00 15.68
CA MET A 1 -33.59 13.53 14.43
C MET A 1 -32.89 12.24 14.77
N ALA A 2 -33.44 11.09 14.35
CA ALA A 2 -32.86 9.79 14.68
C ALA A 2 -31.51 9.63 13.95
N PRO A 3 -30.46 9.09 14.60
CA PRO A 3 -29.20 8.80 13.92
C PRO A 3 -29.46 7.75 12.84
N ASP A 4 -29.08 8.07 11.60
CA ASP A 4 -29.08 7.15 10.46
C ASP A 4 -28.25 5.90 10.82
N SER A 5 -28.95 4.77 10.93
CA SER A 5 -28.42 3.47 11.37
C SER A 5 -27.88 2.63 10.19
N SER A 6 -27.70 3.23 9.02
CA SER A 6 -27.07 2.53 7.90
C SER A 6 -25.63 2.11 8.26
N PRO A 7 -25.24 0.85 8.01
CA PRO A 7 -23.89 0.38 8.31
C PRO A 7 -22.89 1.16 7.45
N LYS A 8 -22.09 2.00 8.11
CA LYS A 8 -21.07 2.80 7.44
C LYS A 8 -20.01 1.87 6.83
N ARG A 9 -19.75 2.04 5.54
CA ARG A 9 -18.72 1.27 4.83
C ARG A 9 -17.35 1.67 5.37
N VAL A 10 -16.41 0.73 5.39
CA VAL A 10 -15.06 0.92 5.96
C VAL A 10 -14.37 2.18 5.45
N TYR A 11 -14.47 2.49 4.15
CA TYR A 11 -13.89 3.71 3.56
C TYR A 11 -14.54 5.02 4.05
N GLN A 12 -15.78 5.00 4.54
CA GLN A 12 -16.48 6.18 5.07
C GLN A 12 -16.03 6.52 6.49
N VAL A 13 -15.49 5.54 7.22
CA VAL A 13 -14.99 5.70 8.59
C VAL A 13 -13.46 5.79 8.60
N TRP A 14 -12.83 5.50 7.45
CA TRP A 14 -11.39 5.47 7.29
C TRP A 14 -10.76 6.88 7.41
N LYS A 15 -9.83 7.07 8.37
CA LYS A 15 -9.20 8.38 8.67
C LYS A 15 -7.84 8.62 7.99
N GLY A 16 -7.48 7.79 7.01
CA GLY A 16 -6.22 7.91 6.26
C GLY A 16 -6.25 8.94 5.14
N SER A 17 -5.11 9.15 4.48
CA SER A 17 -4.96 10.09 3.36
C SER A 17 -5.29 9.48 1.99
N ASN A 18 -5.82 8.24 1.97
CA ASN A 18 -6.19 7.53 0.75
C ASN A 18 -7.46 8.12 0.13
N LYS A 19 -7.53 8.13 -1.20
CA LYS A 19 -8.68 8.59 -1.97
C LYS A 19 -9.46 7.38 -2.48
N PHE A 20 -10.74 7.29 -2.10
CA PHE A 20 -11.61 6.19 -2.48
C PHE A 20 -12.52 6.62 -3.63
N VAL A 21 -12.53 5.83 -4.71
CA VAL A 21 -13.36 6.08 -5.91
C VAL A 21 -14.33 4.90 -6.11
N PHE A 22 -15.46 5.16 -6.76
CA PHE A 22 -16.53 4.16 -7.01
C PHE A 22 -17.03 3.45 -5.74
N GLY A 23 -17.24 4.21 -4.67
CA GLY A 23 -17.72 3.65 -3.39
C GLY A 23 -16.74 2.68 -2.74
N GLY A 24 -15.43 2.92 -2.90
CA GLY A 24 -14.35 2.17 -2.25
C GLY A 24 -13.80 1.01 -3.07
N ARG A 25 -14.22 0.82 -4.33
CA ARG A 25 -13.67 -0.23 -5.21
C ARG A 25 -12.25 0.08 -5.67
N LEU A 26 -11.93 1.36 -5.82
CA LEU A 26 -10.59 1.84 -6.14
C LEU A 26 -10.05 2.66 -4.97
N ILE A 27 -8.81 2.37 -4.59
CA ILE A 27 -8.12 3.01 -3.47
C ILE A 27 -6.82 3.58 -4.00
N PHE A 28 -6.76 4.90 -4.09
CA PHE A 28 -5.54 5.61 -4.47
C PHE A 28 -4.84 6.18 -3.25
N GLY A 29 -3.54 6.39 -3.32
CA GLY A 29 -2.81 7.13 -2.30
C GLY A 29 -3.00 8.64 -2.43
N PRO A 30 -2.42 9.42 -1.51
CA PRO A 30 -2.53 10.88 -1.54
C PRO A 30 -1.94 11.48 -2.82
N ASP A 31 -0.88 10.85 -3.34
CA ASP A 31 -0.10 11.31 -4.49
C ASP A 31 -0.68 10.86 -5.83
N ALA A 32 -1.96 10.46 -5.91
CA ALA A 32 -2.59 9.96 -7.14
C ALA A 32 -2.40 10.86 -8.39
N ALA A 33 -2.14 12.16 -8.22
CA ALA A 33 -1.85 13.07 -9.33
C ALA A 33 -0.52 12.75 -10.05
N SER A 34 0.44 12.12 -9.38
CA SER A 34 1.71 11.69 -10.00
C SER A 34 1.49 10.62 -11.09
N LEU A 35 0.35 9.92 -11.05
CA LEU A 35 -0.01 8.94 -12.07
C LEU A 35 -0.12 9.54 -13.46
N PHE A 36 -0.53 10.81 -13.57
CA PHE A 36 -0.54 11.51 -14.85
C PHE A 36 0.87 11.64 -15.40
N LEU A 37 1.84 12.01 -14.56
CA LEU A 37 3.24 12.09 -14.96
C LEU A 37 3.79 10.73 -15.37
N SER A 38 3.55 9.69 -14.58
CA SER A 38 3.98 8.32 -14.91
C SER A 38 3.36 7.82 -16.22
N ALA A 39 2.07 8.07 -16.44
CA ALA A 39 1.40 7.73 -17.69
C ALA A 39 1.98 8.49 -18.88
N LEU A 40 2.30 9.78 -18.73
CA LEU A 40 2.98 10.57 -19.77
C LEU A 40 4.38 10.03 -20.08
N LEU A 41 5.13 9.60 -19.07
CA LEU A 41 6.46 9.01 -19.24
C LEU A 41 6.44 7.63 -19.92
N ILE A 42 5.32 6.91 -19.86
CA ILE A 42 5.11 5.65 -20.62
C ILE A 42 4.63 5.98 -22.04
N MET A 43 3.59 6.81 -22.17
CA MET A 43 2.96 7.13 -23.45
C MET A 43 3.86 7.94 -24.37
N GLY A 44 4.62 8.90 -23.84
CA GLY A 44 5.46 9.80 -24.64
C GLY A 44 6.50 9.04 -25.48
N PRO A 45 7.38 8.23 -24.86
CA PRO A 45 8.33 7.40 -25.58
C PRO A 45 7.67 6.40 -26.52
N ALA A 46 6.55 5.77 -26.12
CA ALA A 46 5.81 4.84 -26.97
C ALA A 46 5.27 5.50 -28.24
N ILE A 47 4.64 6.67 -28.11
CA ILE A 47 4.14 7.46 -29.26
C ILE A 47 5.31 7.88 -30.16
N ALA A 48 6.39 8.39 -29.57
CA ALA A 48 7.57 8.80 -30.34
C ALA A 48 8.19 7.63 -31.10
N PHE A 49 8.26 6.44 -30.48
CA PHE A 49 8.70 5.21 -31.12
C PHE A 49 7.78 4.83 -32.29
N CYS A 50 6.46 4.81 -32.09
CA CYS A 50 5.49 4.50 -33.15
C CYS A 50 5.59 5.47 -34.33
N ILE A 51 5.78 6.78 -34.07
CA ILE A 51 5.99 7.78 -35.13
C ILE A 51 7.28 7.50 -35.90
N LYS A 52 8.39 7.23 -35.20
CA LYS A 52 9.67 6.92 -35.86
C LYS A 52 9.62 5.61 -36.63
N ALA A 53 8.91 4.61 -36.12
CA ALA A 53 8.68 3.35 -36.82
C ALA A 53 7.87 3.60 -38.11
N TYR A 54 6.76 4.33 -38.02
CA TYR A 54 5.98 4.74 -39.19
C TYR A 54 6.84 5.45 -40.23
N LEU A 55 7.62 6.46 -39.84
CA LEU A 55 8.40 7.24 -40.81
C LEU A 55 9.59 6.48 -41.43
N LYS A 56 10.09 5.41 -40.80
CA LYS A 56 11.34 4.74 -41.21
C LYS A 56 11.13 3.40 -41.90
N ILE A 57 10.14 2.63 -41.48
CA ILE A 57 9.92 1.24 -41.94
C ILE A 57 8.56 1.04 -42.60
N ASP A 58 7.86 2.12 -42.97
CA ASP A 58 6.64 2.01 -43.77
C ASP A 58 6.90 1.21 -45.05
N GLY A 59 6.01 0.28 -45.38
CA GLY A 59 6.16 -0.66 -46.49
C GLY A 59 7.00 -1.93 -46.23
N HIS A 60 7.70 -2.05 -45.10
CA HIS A 60 8.35 -3.33 -44.72
C HIS A 60 7.34 -4.36 -44.17
N PRO A 61 7.54 -5.67 -44.42
CA PRO A 61 6.62 -6.73 -43.96
C PRO A 61 6.49 -6.81 -42.44
N HIS A 62 7.47 -6.29 -41.70
CA HIS A 62 7.49 -6.30 -40.23
C HIS A 62 6.91 -5.03 -39.58
N PHE A 63 6.51 -4.04 -40.37
CA PHE A 63 6.01 -2.76 -39.86
C PHE A 63 4.77 -2.91 -38.95
N LEU A 64 3.74 -3.60 -39.45
CA LEU A 64 2.48 -3.78 -38.72
C LEU A 64 2.68 -4.63 -37.44
N PRO A 65 3.40 -5.78 -37.46
CA PRO A 65 3.74 -6.51 -36.24
C PRO A 65 4.46 -5.65 -35.19
N VAL A 66 5.43 -4.83 -35.58
CA VAL A 66 6.17 -3.95 -34.65
C VAL A 66 5.24 -2.95 -33.97
N LEU A 67 4.32 -2.33 -34.71
CA LEU A 67 3.34 -1.39 -34.13
C LEU A 67 2.34 -2.09 -33.20
N ILE A 68 1.88 -3.30 -33.58
CA ILE A 68 0.96 -4.08 -32.75
C ILE A 68 1.63 -4.45 -31.43
N VAL A 69 2.84 -5.03 -31.47
CA VAL A 69 3.57 -5.43 -30.26
C VAL A 69 3.86 -4.22 -29.38
N SER A 70 4.34 -3.11 -29.95
CA SER A 70 4.58 -1.87 -29.20
C SER A 70 3.32 -1.34 -28.52
N SER A 71 2.19 -1.34 -29.24
CA SER A 71 0.90 -0.91 -28.71
C SER A 71 0.42 -1.82 -27.57
N ILE A 72 0.57 -3.15 -27.72
CA ILE A 72 0.20 -4.12 -26.68
C ILE A 72 1.05 -3.93 -25.43
N LEU A 73 2.37 -3.82 -25.55
CA LEU A 73 3.26 -3.61 -24.41
C LEU A 73 2.91 -2.31 -23.66
N THR A 74 2.72 -1.21 -24.40
CA THR A 74 2.32 0.08 -23.82
C THR A 74 0.99 -0.04 -23.08
N PHE A 75 0.01 -0.74 -23.67
CA PHE A 75 -1.28 -0.96 -23.02
C PHE A 75 -1.13 -1.77 -21.73
N LEU A 76 -0.32 -2.84 -21.75
CA LEU A 76 -0.04 -3.67 -20.57
C LEU A 76 0.63 -2.84 -19.46
N ASP A 77 1.60 -1.99 -19.79
CA ASP A 77 2.27 -1.09 -18.83
C ASP A 77 1.28 -0.13 -18.15
N LEU A 78 0.36 0.46 -18.92
CA LEU A 78 -0.67 1.36 -18.38
C LEU A 78 -1.66 0.61 -17.49
N VAL A 79 -2.09 -0.58 -17.91
CA VAL A 79 -2.97 -1.43 -17.10
C VAL A 79 -2.27 -1.81 -15.80
N PHE A 80 -0.99 -2.15 -15.86
CA PHE A 80 -0.19 -2.50 -14.69
C PHE A 80 -0.01 -1.31 -13.74
N LEU A 81 0.30 -0.12 -14.27
CA LEU A 81 0.36 1.13 -13.49
C LEU A 81 -0.98 1.41 -12.80
N LEU A 82 -2.09 1.31 -13.53
CA LEU A 82 -3.43 1.55 -12.97
C LEU A 82 -3.76 0.54 -11.88
N VAL A 83 -3.57 -0.75 -12.16
CA VAL A 83 -3.83 -1.84 -11.23
C VAL A 83 -3.03 -1.71 -9.93
N THR A 84 -1.75 -1.34 -10.03
CA THR A 84 -0.88 -1.21 -8.87
C THR A 84 -1.23 0.06 -8.06
N SER A 85 -1.70 1.11 -8.72
CA SER A 85 -2.03 2.39 -8.07
C SER A 85 -3.41 2.44 -7.41
N CYS A 86 -4.37 1.66 -7.90
CA CYS A 86 -5.77 1.70 -7.44
C CYS A 86 -6.18 0.54 -6.52
N ARG A 87 -5.27 -0.40 -6.23
CA ARG A 87 -5.54 -1.53 -5.34
C ARG A 87 -5.19 -1.22 -3.89
N ASP A 88 -5.83 -1.97 -2.99
CA ASP A 88 -5.49 -1.95 -1.58
C ASP A 88 -4.05 -2.45 -1.39
N PRO A 89 -3.12 -1.62 -0.88
CA PRO A 89 -1.75 -2.05 -0.60
C PRO A 89 -1.65 -3.03 0.59
N GLY A 90 -2.76 -3.34 1.26
CA GLY A 90 -2.85 -4.16 2.46
C GLY A 90 -3.00 -3.28 3.70
N ILE A 91 -3.90 -2.31 3.68
CA ILE A 91 -4.04 -1.36 4.77
C ILE A 91 -4.61 -2.05 6.02
N VAL A 92 -3.94 -1.88 7.16
CA VAL A 92 -4.36 -2.42 8.45
C VAL A 92 -5.39 -1.47 9.10
N PRO A 93 -6.61 -1.94 9.43
CA PRO A 93 -7.64 -1.12 10.08
C PRO A 93 -7.15 -0.50 11.38
N ARG A 94 -7.45 0.78 11.59
CA ARG A 94 -7.13 1.49 12.83
C ARG A 94 -8.07 1.07 13.95
N ASN A 95 -7.56 1.03 15.18
CA ASN A 95 -8.43 0.80 16.34
C ASN A 95 -9.10 2.11 16.77
N SER A 96 -10.32 2.03 17.29
CA SER A 96 -11.06 3.20 17.80
C SER A 96 -10.56 3.66 19.17
N ARG A 97 -9.93 2.76 19.92
CA ARG A 97 -9.33 2.97 21.24
C ARG A 97 -7.99 2.24 21.31
N PRO A 98 -7.03 2.65 22.15
CA PRO A 98 -5.84 1.83 22.37
C PRO A 98 -6.23 0.44 22.89
N PRO A 99 -5.46 -0.61 22.55
CA PRO A 99 -5.66 -1.94 23.12
C PRO A 99 -5.51 -1.88 24.65
N GLU A 100 -6.44 -2.49 25.38
CA GLU A 100 -6.43 -2.55 26.84
C GLU A 100 -5.22 -3.35 27.34
N SER A 101 -4.72 -2.99 28.53
CA SER A 101 -3.51 -3.53 29.16
C SER A 101 -3.52 -5.05 29.35
N ASP A 102 -4.70 -5.64 29.44
CA ASP A 102 -4.88 -7.04 29.83
C ASP A 102 -4.49 -8.01 28.70
N GLU A 103 -4.50 -7.52 27.45
CA GLU A 103 -3.98 -8.22 26.28
C GLU A 103 -2.44 -8.13 26.18
N ALA A 104 -1.79 -7.22 26.91
CA ALA A 104 -0.34 -7.02 26.88
C ALA A 104 0.41 -7.88 27.92
N PHE A 105 -0.31 -8.60 28.79
CA PHE A 105 0.26 -9.34 29.92
C PHE A 105 0.51 -10.83 29.64
N VAL A 106 0.54 -11.26 28.38
CA VAL A 106 1.07 -12.60 28.05
C VAL A 106 2.55 -12.44 27.67
N MET A 107 3.40 -12.78 28.64
CA MET A 107 4.86 -12.94 28.56
C MET A 107 5.71 -11.69 28.87
N THR A 108 5.59 -11.17 30.09
CA THR A 108 6.65 -10.39 30.73
C THR A 108 7.81 -11.34 31.10
N THR A 109 8.91 -11.30 30.35
CA THR A 109 10.21 -11.78 30.84
C THR A 109 10.63 -10.99 32.09
N PRO A 110 11.16 -11.64 33.15
CA PRO A 110 11.46 -11.01 34.44
C PRO A 110 12.81 -10.27 34.41
N SER A 111 12.93 -9.26 33.55
CA SER A 111 14.14 -8.43 33.48
C SER A 111 13.79 -7.00 33.10
N MET A 112 13.18 -6.28 34.02
CA MET A 112 13.39 -4.83 34.27
C MET A 112 12.47 -4.38 35.41
N GLU A 113 12.66 -4.98 36.58
CA GLU A 113 12.36 -4.29 37.83
C GLU A 113 13.52 -3.33 38.08
N TRP A 114 13.25 -2.12 38.57
CA TRP A 114 14.17 -0.98 38.77
C TRP A 114 14.33 -0.02 37.59
N VAL A 115 13.43 0.97 37.52
CA VAL A 115 13.78 2.41 37.66
C VAL A 115 12.49 3.22 37.90
N ASN A 116 12.44 3.82 39.09
CA ASN A 116 11.68 4.99 39.57
C ASN A 116 10.15 5.06 39.48
N GLY A 117 9.55 5.18 40.67
CA GLY A 117 8.20 5.71 40.87
C GLY A 117 8.05 7.18 40.47
N ARG A 118 6.76 7.55 40.36
CA ARG A 118 6.16 8.85 39.93
C ARG A 118 5.71 8.89 38.47
N THR A 119 4.53 8.32 38.20
CA THR A 119 3.36 8.89 37.46
C THR A 119 2.41 7.74 37.04
N PRO A 120 1.08 7.82 37.28
CA PRO A 120 0.13 6.82 36.79
C PRO A 120 -0.28 7.14 35.35
N HIS A 121 0.68 7.52 34.50
CA HIS A 121 0.41 7.60 33.07
C HIS A 121 0.82 6.25 32.51
N MET A 122 -0.16 5.35 32.37
CA MET A 122 -0.03 4.01 31.81
C MET A 122 0.68 4.10 30.45
N LYS A 123 2.01 4.04 30.46
CA LYS A 123 2.82 4.00 29.24
C LYS A 123 2.68 2.58 28.73
N LEU A 124 1.74 2.37 27.82
CA LEU A 124 1.63 1.12 27.07
C LEU A 124 3.04 0.71 26.60
N PRO A 125 3.45 -0.55 26.82
CA PRO A 125 4.76 -1.00 26.38
C PRO A 125 4.88 -0.78 24.88
N ARG A 126 5.95 -0.10 24.45
CA ARG A 126 6.16 0.24 23.03
C ARG A 126 6.26 -0.99 22.13
N THR A 127 6.49 -2.16 22.72
CA THR A 127 6.57 -3.44 22.04
C THR A 127 5.82 -4.53 22.78
N LYS A 128 5.20 -5.44 22.04
CA LYS A 128 4.55 -6.67 22.53
C LYS A 128 5.16 -7.86 21.80
N ASP A 129 5.33 -9.00 22.44
CA ASP A 129 5.71 -10.23 21.76
C ASP A 129 4.45 -10.97 21.30
N VAL A 130 4.42 -11.37 20.04
CA VAL A 130 3.30 -12.09 19.40
C VAL A 130 3.84 -13.39 18.84
N ILE A 131 3.20 -14.51 19.19
CA ILE A 131 3.59 -15.83 18.69
C ILE A 131 3.08 -15.99 17.26
N VAL A 132 3.98 -16.25 16.32
CA VAL A 132 3.69 -16.55 14.92
C VAL A 132 4.36 -17.87 14.59
N ASN A 133 3.59 -18.90 14.23
CA ASN A 133 4.11 -20.25 13.93
C ASN A 133 5.06 -20.78 15.02
N GLY A 134 4.71 -20.62 16.30
CA GLY A 134 5.50 -21.07 17.44
C GLY A 134 6.71 -20.20 17.81
N HIS A 135 6.99 -19.12 17.07
CA HIS A 135 8.11 -18.21 17.34
C HIS A 135 7.59 -16.87 17.88
N ALA A 136 8.18 -16.38 18.97
CA ALA A 136 7.88 -15.06 19.52
C ALA A 136 8.48 -13.96 18.63
N VAL A 137 7.64 -13.11 18.06
CA VAL A 137 8.03 -11.97 17.24
C VAL A 137 7.65 -10.68 17.95
N LYS A 138 8.64 -9.81 18.18
CA LYS A 138 8.43 -8.50 18.79
C LYS A 138 7.75 -7.54 17.80
N VAL A 139 6.55 -7.10 18.12
CA VAL A 139 5.79 -6.09 17.36
C VAL A 139 5.85 -4.73 18.04
N LYS A 140 5.76 -3.65 17.25
CA LYS A 140 5.81 -2.26 17.74
C LYS A 140 4.41 -1.64 17.78
N TYR A 141 4.16 -0.77 18.73
CA TYR A 141 2.93 0.03 18.78
C TYR A 141 2.93 1.15 17.72
N CYS A 142 1.75 1.53 17.24
CA CYS A 142 1.55 2.69 16.37
C CYS A 142 0.58 3.66 17.05
N ASP A 143 1.08 4.82 17.47
CA ASP A 143 0.26 5.84 18.13
C ASP A 143 -0.79 6.44 17.20
N THR A 144 -0.49 6.55 15.90
CA THR A 144 -1.41 7.12 14.89
C THR A 144 -2.59 6.21 14.56
N CYS A 145 -2.38 4.89 14.60
CA CYS A 145 -3.38 3.88 14.25
C CYS A 145 -3.96 3.16 15.48
N LEU A 146 -3.44 3.46 16.68
CA LEU A 146 -3.83 2.89 17.97
C LEU A 146 -3.81 1.35 18.01
N LEU A 147 -2.77 0.75 17.43
CA LEU A 147 -2.65 -0.71 17.34
C LEU A 147 -1.20 -1.17 17.49
N PHE A 148 -1.02 -2.40 17.99
CA PHE A 148 0.23 -3.14 17.81
C PHE A 148 0.31 -3.61 16.36
N ARG A 149 1.35 -3.16 15.65
CA ARG A 149 1.50 -3.42 14.22
C ARG A 149 1.62 -4.94 14.01
N PRO A 150 0.77 -5.56 13.18
CA PRO A 150 0.95 -6.96 12.84
C PRO A 150 2.38 -7.23 12.34
N PRO A 151 2.90 -8.46 12.47
CA PRO A 151 4.22 -8.81 11.98
C PRO A 151 4.41 -8.35 10.53
N ARG A 152 5.54 -7.68 10.26
CA ARG A 152 5.89 -7.09 8.95
C ARG A 152 5.01 -5.91 8.50
N ALA A 153 4.15 -5.35 9.36
CA ALA A 153 3.42 -4.12 9.05
C ALA A 153 4.17 -2.87 9.52
N SER A 154 4.16 -1.82 8.71
CA SER A 154 4.79 -0.53 9.02
C SER A 154 3.83 0.63 8.75
N HIS A 155 3.99 1.72 9.50
CA HIS A 155 3.22 2.93 9.30
C HIS A 155 3.86 3.79 8.22
N CYS A 156 3.11 4.11 7.16
CA CYS A 156 3.48 5.12 6.19
C CYS A 156 2.89 6.46 6.63
N SER A 157 3.74 7.44 6.91
CA SER A 157 3.31 8.80 7.29
C SER A 157 2.60 9.54 6.15
N ILE A 158 3.00 9.27 4.90
CA ILE A 158 2.43 9.91 3.70
C ILE A 158 0.97 9.49 3.51
N CYS A 159 0.71 8.19 3.42
CA CYS A 159 -0.64 7.64 3.34
C CYS A 159 -1.40 7.72 4.68
N ASN A 160 -0.69 8.01 5.77
CA ASN A 160 -1.19 8.03 7.14
C ASN A 160 -1.85 6.70 7.52
N ASN A 161 -1.29 5.54 7.18
CA ASN A 161 -1.86 4.25 7.58
C ASN A 161 -0.78 3.20 7.82
N CYS A 162 -1.10 2.20 8.65
CA CYS A 162 -0.29 0.99 8.71
C CYS A 162 -0.58 0.10 7.49
N VAL A 163 0.46 -0.42 6.85
CA VAL A 163 0.35 -1.29 5.67
C VAL A 163 1.04 -2.62 5.97
N GLN A 164 0.37 -3.72 5.63
CA GLN A 164 0.82 -5.09 5.84
C GLN A 164 1.91 -5.48 4.82
N ARG A 165 3.03 -6.02 5.32
CA ARG A 165 4.24 -6.27 4.51
C ARG A 165 4.65 -5.04 3.71
N PHE A 166 4.57 -3.88 4.36
CA PHE A 166 4.99 -2.62 3.78
C PHE A 166 6.45 -2.71 3.32
N ASP A 167 6.68 -2.31 2.08
CA ASP A 167 8.01 -2.14 1.53
C ASP A 167 8.36 -0.66 1.51
N HIS A 168 7.69 0.12 0.65
CA HIS A 168 7.90 1.55 0.52
C HIS A 168 6.64 2.28 0.03
N HIS A 169 6.66 3.61 0.08
CA HIS A 169 5.68 4.44 -0.63
C HIS A 169 6.27 4.85 -1.97
N CYS A 170 5.62 4.51 -3.08
CA CYS A 170 6.12 4.79 -4.41
C CYS A 170 5.44 6.04 -4.98
N PRO A 171 6.16 7.15 -5.20
CA PRO A 171 5.59 8.35 -5.79
C PRO A 171 5.08 8.11 -7.21
N TRP A 172 5.74 7.27 -8.00
CA TRP A 172 5.36 6.98 -9.40
C TRP A 172 4.01 6.27 -9.53
N VAL A 173 3.69 5.44 -8.54
CA VAL A 173 2.41 4.72 -8.42
C VAL A 173 1.42 5.51 -7.55
N GLY A 174 1.89 6.55 -6.86
CA GLY A 174 1.10 7.40 -5.99
C GLY A 174 0.50 6.67 -4.77
N GLN A 175 1.09 5.54 -4.35
CA GLN A 175 0.53 4.64 -3.33
C GLN A 175 1.63 3.82 -2.63
N CYS A 176 1.32 3.28 -1.45
CA CYS A 176 2.17 2.29 -0.78
C CYS A 176 2.30 0.98 -1.59
N ILE A 177 3.47 0.37 -1.53
CA ILE A 177 3.75 -0.97 -2.04
C ILE A 177 3.80 -1.94 -0.85
N GLY A 178 2.93 -2.94 -0.91
CA GLY A 178 2.78 -3.95 0.14
C GLY A 178 2.48 -5.34 -0.43
N ILE A 179 1.83 -6.21 0.35
CA ILE A 179 1.66 -7.63 -0.01
C ILE A 179 0.95 -7.87 -1.36
N VAL A 180 -0.11 -7.12 -1.66
CA VAL A 180 -0.94 -7.34 -2.85
C VAL A 180 -0.25 -6.78 -4.09
N SER A 181 0.34 -5.58 -3.97
CA SER A 181 1.15 -4.97 -5.03
C SER A 181 2.37 -5.83 -5.37
N ASN A 182 3.08 -6.36 -4.37
CA ASN A 182 4.26 -7.20 -4.59
C ASN A 182 3.96 -8.47 -5.38
N ARG A 183 2.84 -9.16 -5.09
CA ARG A 183 2.46 -10.35 -5.89
C ARG A 183 2.25 -10.01 -7.36
N LEU A 184 1.60 -8.89 -7.65
CA LEU A 184 1.32 -8.46 -9.03
C LEU A 184 2.58 -7.99 -9.74
N ILE A 185 3.46 -7.26 -9.07
CA ILE A 185 4.77 -6.87 -9.59
C ILE A 185 5.57 -8.10 -9.97
N CYS A 186 5.65 -9.12 -9.10
CA CYS A 186 6.36 -10.36 -9.42
C CYS A 186 5.78 -11.05 -10.66
N PHE A 187 4.45 -11.20 -10.77
CA PHE A 187 3.84 -11.81 -11.95
C PHE A 187 4.10 -11.04 -13.25
N PHE A 188 4.05 -9.71 -13.20
CA PHE A 188 4.32 -8.88 -14.38
C PHE A 188 5.80 -8.98 -14.80
N MET A 189 6.71 -8.99 -13.84
CA MET A 189 8.15 -9.16 -14.10
C MET A 189 8.47 -10.58 -14.58
N GLU A 190 7.75 -11.62 -14.18
CA GLU A 190 7.96 -12.97 -14.72
C GLU A 190 7.39 -13.13 -16.15
N ALA A 191 6.31 -12.42 -16.50
CA ALA A 191 5.69 -12.49 -17.82
C ALA A 191 6.38 -11.63 -18.89
N SER A 192 7.26 -10.71 -18.48
CA SER A 192 7.95 -9.75 -19.37
C SER A 192 9.38 -10.16 -19.74
N TRP A 193 9.82 -11.36 -19.38
CA TRP A 193 11.16 -11.92 -19.64
C TRP A 193 11.08 -13.32 -20.26
#